data_AF-A0A3S1Q801-F1
#
_entry.id   AF-A0A3S1Q801-F1
#
_cell.length_a   1.000
_cell.length_b   1.000
_cell.length_c   1.000
_cell.angle_alpha   90.00
_cell.angle_beta   90.00
_cell.angle_gamma   90.00
#
_symmetry.space_group_name_H-M   'P 1'
#
loop_
_entity.id
_entity.type
_entity.pdbx_description
1 polymer ?
#
loop_
_entity_poly.entity_id
_entity_poly.type
_entity_poly.pdbx_seq_one_letter_code
_entity_poly.pdbx_strand_id
1 'polypeptide(L)'
;YEWTQSPADKGRDPWYIFLPDHRPFSFAGLWAHNDKLGITSCTILTAPAQDPMVSLHDRQPVILAPEVYDAWLDPRTPGGEAKALLSHDLDGQLQFYRVDRQVNSSKNKGGDEMITPIDMRTAYGI
;
A
#
# COMPACT_ATOMS: atom_id res chain seq x y z
N TYR A 1 -3.76 -0.35 -3.26
CA TYR A 1 -5.16 -0.82 -3.20
C TYR A 1 -5.25 -1.86 -2.11
N GLU A 2 -6.43 -1.99 -1.50
CA GLU A 2 -6.78 -3.13 -0.64
C GLU A 2 -8.25 -3.49 -0.88
N TRP A 3 -8.66 -4.74 -0.60
CA TRP A 3 -10.01 -5.22 -0.89
C TRP A 3 -10.74 -5.65 0.37
N THR A 4 -11.97 -5.20 0.54
CA THR A 4 -12.91 -5.77 1.51
C THR A 4 -13.98 -6.59 0.82
N GLN A 5 -14.56 -7.56 1.54
CA GLN A 5 -15.70 -8.30 1.02
C GLN A 5 -16.97 -7.44 1.10
N SER A 6 -17.67 -7.33 -0.03
CA SER A 6 -18.98 -6.68 -0.13
C SER A 6 -20.01 -7.42 0.72
N PRO A 7 -20.76 -6.72 1.58
CA PRO A 7 -21.87 -7.34 2.30
C PRO A 7 -23.04 -7.70 1.38
N ALA A 8 -23.23 -6.97 0.27
CA ALA A 8 -24.38 -7.10 -0.63
C ALA A 8 -24.31 -8.36 -1.51
N ASP A 9 -23.14 -8.66 -2.06
CA ASP A 9 -22.97 -9.71 -3.07
C ASP A 9 -21.74 -10.61 -2.84
N LYS A 10 -21.03 -10.43 -1.73
CA LYS A 10 -19.79 -11.16 -1.38
C LYS A 10 -18.62 -10.96 -2.35
N GLY A 11 -18.75 -10.02 -3.30
CA GLY A 11 -17.67 -9.63 -4.20
C GLY A 11 -16.53 -8.90 -3.48
N ARG A 12 -15.42 -8.69 -4.20
CA ARG A 12 -14.27 -7.93 -3.71
C ARG A 12 -14.41 -6.46 -4.09
N ASP A 13 -14.61 -5.62 -3.10
CA ASP A 13 -14.70 -4.18 -3.30
C ASP A 13 -13.35 -3.53 -3.01
N PRO A 14 -12.75 -2.85 -4.00
CA PRO A 14 -11.44 -2.24 -3.86
C PRO A 14 -11.51 -0.88 -3.15
N TRP A 15 -10.45 -0.59 -2.41
CA TRP A 15 -10.12 0.71 -1.85
C TRP A 15 -8.86 1.23 -2.51
N TYR A 16 -8.89 2.48 -2.95
CA TYR A 16 -7.67 3.22 -3.28
C TYR A 16 -7.16 3.89 -2.01
N ILE A 17 -5.86 3.75 -1.74
CA ILE A 17 -5.20 4.19 -0.51
C ILE A 17 -4.08 5.16 -0.89
N PHE A 18 -4.02 6.30 -0.21
CA PHE A 18 -3.14 7.41 -0.55
C PHE A 18 -2.79 8.25 0.69
N LEU A 19 -1.73 9.06 0.59
CA LEU A 19 -1.42 10.08 1.59
C LEU A 19 -2.17 11.39 1.30
N PRO A 20 -2.32 12.29 2.30
CA PRO A 20 -2.92 13.60 2.10
C PRO A 20 -2.29 14.37 0.94
N ASP A 21 -3.11 15.16 0.25
CA ASP A 21 -2.74 15.92 -0.95
C ASP A 21 -2.24 15.05 -2.12
N HIS A 22 -2.52 13.74 -2.08
CA HIS A 22 -2.04 12.75 -3.05
C HIS A 22 -0.51 12.76 -3.24
N ARG A 23 0.22 13.19 -2.20
CA ARG A 23 1.69 13.23 -2.27
C ARG A 23 2.27 11.81 -2.40
N PRO A 24 3.33 11.63 -3.21
CA PRO A 24 3.96 10.33 -3.37
C PRO A 24 4.66 9.89 -2.08
N PHE A 25 4.85 8.59 -1.95
CA PHE A 25 5.54 7.97 -0.82
C PHE A 25 6.26 6.70 -1.25
N SER A 26 7.17 6.22 -0.40
CA SER A 26 7.95 5.01 -0.63
C SER A 26 7.67 3.96 0.45
N PHE A 27 7.52 2.71 0.02
CA PHE A 27 7.48 1.58 0.94
C PHE A 27 8.88 1.17 1.37
N ALA A 28 9.04 0.75 2.63
CA ALA A 28 10.21 0.00 3.05
C ALA A 28 10.25 -1.34 2.30
N GLY A 29 11.40 -1.69 1.73
CA GLY A 29 11.56 -2.93 0.98
C GLY A 29 12.97 -3.50 1.06
N LEU A 30 13.07 -4.81 0.92
CA LEU A 30 14.33 -5.53 0.79
C LEU A 30 14.50 -6.01 -0.64
N TRP A 31 15.73 -6.15 -1.10
CA TRP A 31 16.04 -6.68 -2.42
C TRP A 31 17.23 -7.62 -2.36
N ALA A 32 17.31 -8.54 -3.31
CA ALA A 32 18.44 -9.44 -3.48
C ALA A 32 18.59 -9.86 -4.94
N HIS A 33 19.82 -10.15 -5.34
CA HIS A 33 20.09 -10.89 -6.58
C HIS A 33 20.24 -12.39 -6.28
N ASN A 34 19.63 -13.23 -7.11
CA ASN A 34 19.76 -14.67 -7.07
C ASN A 34 20.55 -15.15 -8.30
N ASP A 35 21.83 -15.47 -8.10
CA ASP A 35 22.74 -15.91 -9.17
C ASP A 35 22.24 -17.17 -9.91
N LYS A 36 21.60 -18.10 -9.19
CA LYS A 36 21.13 -19.37 -9.78
C LYS A 36 19.98 -19.17 -10.75
N LEU A 37 19.13 -18.19 -10.46
CA LEU A 37 17.98 -17.85 -11.30
C LEU A 37 18.30 -16.71 -12.28
N GLY A 38 19.40 -15.98 -12.07
CA GLY A 38 19.72 -14.75 -12.81
C GLY A 38 18.69 -13.65 -12.59
N ILE A 39 18.06 -13.59 -11.41
CA ILE A 39 16.96 -12.68 -11.11
C ILE A 39 17.32 -11.77 -9.96
N THR A 40 17.11 -10.46 -10.15
CA THR A 40 17.01 -9.49 -9.05
C THR A 40 15.55 -9.31 -8.68
N SER A 41 15.21 -9.50 -7.41
CA SER A 41 13.86 -9.32 -6.91
C SER A 41 13.85 -8.44 -5.67
N CYS A 42 12.67 -7.91 -5.35
CA CYS A 42 12.42 -7.17 -4.12
C CYS A 42 11.14 -7.63 -3.45
N THR A 43 11.00 -7.27 -2.19
CA THR A 43 9.79 -7.47 -1.39
C THR A 43 9.49 -6.21 -0.59
N ILE A 44 8.21 -5.96 -0.38
CA ILE A 44 7.73 -4.87 0.48
C ILE A 44 7.62 -5.39 1.91
N LEU A 45 8.03 -4.58 2.88
CA LEU A 45 7.94 -4.94 4.29
C LEU A 45 6.51 -4.79 4.84
N THR A 46 6.13 -5.86 5.51
CA THR A 46 4.89 -6.20 6.19
C THR A 46 4.72 -5.71 7.64
N ALA A 47 3.81 -4.81 8.04
CA ALA A 47 3.50 -4.54 9.46
C ALA A 47 2.03 -4.80 9.81
N PRO A 48 1.65 -4.99 11.09
CA PRO A 48 0.25 -4.93 11.51
C PRO A 48 -0.38 -3.59 11.11
N ALA A 49 -1.63 -3.61 10.66
CA ALA A 49 -2.34 -2.39 10.35
C ALA A 49 -2.67 -1.57 11.61
N GLN A 50 -2.54 -0.25 11.52
CA GLN A 50 -3.03 0.71 12.50
C GLN A 50 -4.25 1.45 11.97
N ASP A 51 -4.89 2.28 12.80
CA ASP A 51 -5.92 3.18 12.31
C ASP A 51 -5.33 4.16 11.28
N PRO A 52 -6.03 4.43 10.16
CA PRO A 52 -7.38 3.97 9.83
C PRO A 52 -7.44 2.62 9.07
N MET A 53 -6.28 2.06 8.70
CA MET A 53 -6.15 0.90 7.82
C MET A 53 -6.65 -0.43 8.40
N VAL A 54 -6.71 -0.58 9.73
CA VAL A 54 -7.24 -1.77 10.41
C VAL A 54 -8.70 -2.09 10.02
N SER A 55 -9.44 -1.07 9.56
CA SER A 55 -10.80 -1.23 9.03
C SER A 55 -10.86 -1.97 7.68
N LEU A 56 -9.75 -2.05 6.96
CA LEU A 56 -9.65 -2.64 5.63
C LEU A 56 -8.94 -4.00 5.63
N HIS A 57 -7.84 -4.13 6.37
CA HIS A 57 -7.04 -5.35 6.47
C HIS A 57 -6.21 -5.36 7.76
N ASP A 58 -5.79 -6.53 8.24
CA ASP A 58 -4.96 -6.69 9.45
C ASP A 58 -3.48 -6.32 9.27
N ARG A 59 -3.07 -6.01 8.03
CA ARG A 59 -1.67 -5.82 7.62
C ARG A 59 -1.59 -4.63 6.69
N GLN A 60 -0.47 -3.93 6.72
CA GLN A 60 -0.19 -2.82 5.81
C GLN A 60 1.30 -2.74 5.48
N PRO A 61 1.65 -2.27 4.26
CA PRO A 61 3.02 -1.90 3.95
C PRO A 61 3.56 -0.85 4.90
N VAL A 62 4.83 -0.96 5.28
CA VAL A 62 5.52 0.12 6.01
C VAL A 62 5.84 1.24 5.03
N ILE A 63 5.32 2.44 5.27
CA ILE A 63 5.54 3.63 4.45
C ILE A 63 6.52 4.54 5.17
N LEU A 64 7.76 4.60 4.69
CA LEU A 64 8.78 5.38 5.38
C LEU A 64 8.56 6.89 5.18
N ALA A 65 8.79 7.63 6.25
CA ALA A 65 8.88 9.08 6.21
C ALA A 65 10.14 9.53 5.44
N PRO A 66 10.07 10.58 4.59
CA PRO A 66 11.19 11.00 3.75
C PRO A 66 12.49 11.29 4.52
N GLU A 67 12.40 11.75 5.77
CA GLU A 67 13.55 12.08 6.61
C GLU A 67 14.48 10.89 6.91
N VAL A 68 14.01 9.65 6.76
CA VAL A 68 14.81 8.44 6.99
C VAL A 68 15.25 7.73 5.71
N TYR A 69 14.97 8.29 4.52
CA TYR A 69 15.31 7.64 3.25
C TYR A 69 16.81 7.44 3.07
N ASP A 70 17.61 8.45 3.37
CA ASP A 70 19.07 8.35 3.22
C ASP A 70 19.65 7.24 4.11
N ALA A 71 19.20 7.16 5.37
CA ALA A 71 19.63 6.11 6.29
C ALA A 71 19.11 4.72 5.87
N TRP A 72 17.89 4.62 5.33
CA TRP A 72 17.33 3.37 4.82
C TRP A 72 18.07 2.84 3.59
N LEU A 73 18.51 3.73 2.71
CA LEU A 73 19.19 3.38 1.45
C LEU A 73 20.70 3.24 1.58
N ASP A 74 21.31 3.72 2.67
CA ASP A 74 22.76 3.61 2.87
C ASP A 74 23.16 2.15 3.17
N PRO A 75 23.96 1.49 2.30
CA PRO A 75 24.39 0.11 2.52
C PRO A 75 25.30 -0.07 3.75
N ARG A 76 25.77 1.03 4.35
CA ARG A 76 26.58 1.04 5.57
C ARG A 76 25.73 1.06 6.83
N THR A 77 24.42 1.35 6.73
CA THR A 77 23.51 1.34 7.88
C THR A 77 23.42 -0.08 8.46
N PRO A 78 23.79 -0.29 9.73
CA PRO A 78 23.67 -1.60 10.36
C PRO A 78 22.21 -2.09 10.38
N GLY A 79 22.00 -3.39 10.18
CA GLY A 79 20.64 -3.95 10.08
C GLY A 79 19.74 -3.67 11.31
N GLY A 80 20.33 -3.56 12.50
CA GLY A 80 19.60 -3.16 13.70
C GLY A 80 19.09 -1.71 13.65
N GLU A 81 19.91 -0.80 13.13
CA GLU A 81 19.54 0.60 12.92
C GLU A 81 18.50 0.72 11.81
N ALA A 82 18.69 0.02 10.68
CA ALA A 82 17.72 -0.03 9.59
C ALA A 82 16.34 -0.53 10.08
N LYS A 83 16.31 -1.55 10.95
CA LYS A 83 15.08 -2.04 11.56
C LYS A 83 14.41 -0.98 12.46
N ALA A 84 15.18 -0.17 13.18
CA ALA A 84 14.64 0.91 14.01
C ALA A 84 13.97 2.01 13.18
N LEU A 85 14.46 2.28 11.96
CA LEU A 85 13.86 3.24 11.04
C LEU A 85 12.41 2.89 10.64
N LEU A 86 12.01 1.62 10.73
CA LEU A 86 10.63 1.18 10.45
C LEU A 86 9.59 1.81 11.39
N SER A 87 10.03 2.39 12.53
CA SER A 87 9.14 3.15 13.42
C SER A 87 8.76 4.54 12.87
N HIS A 88 9.44 5.03 11.83
CA HIS A 88 9.08 6.24 11.09
C HIS A 88 8.06 5.93 9.98
N ASP A 89 7.04 5.16 10.33
CA ASP A 89 5.94 4.81 9.42
C ASP A 89 4.95 5.98 9.31
N LEU A 90 4.39 6.18 8.12
CA LEU A 90 3.38 7.20 7.82
C LEU A 90 1.94 6.65 7.85
N ASP A 91 1.75 5.41 8.28
CA ASP A 91 0.48 4.68 8.27
C ASP A 91 -0.74 5.45 8.83
N GLY A 92 -0.58 6.13 9.96
CA GLY A 92 -1.63 6.91 10.61
C GLY A 92 -2.13 8.12 9.81
N GLN A 93 -1.50 8.42 8.67
CA GLN A 93 -1.88 9.52 7.79
C GLN A 93 -2.66 9.05 6.56
N LEU A 94 -2.79 7.74 6.34
CA LEU A 94 -3.41 7.21 5.15
C LEU A 94 -4.89 7.56 5.06
N GLN A 95 -5.32 7.87 3.85
CA GLN A 95 -6.71 8.08 3.47
C GLN A 95 -7.09 7.06 2.41
N PHE A 96 -8.39 6.77 2.33
CA PHE A 96 -8.90 5.85 1.34
C PHE A 96 -10.33 6.14 0.94
N TYR A 97 -10.68 5.74 -0.29
CA TYR A 97 -12.05 5.73 -0.80
C TYR A 97 -12.28 4.53 -1.71
N ARG A 98 -13.55 4.20 -1.94
CA ARG A 98 -13.96 3.14 -2.86
C ARG A 98 -13.65 3.51 -4.30
N VAL A 99 -13.18 2.54 -5.07
CA VAL A 99 -13.01 2.66 -6.53
C VAL A 99 -13.75 1.54 -7.26
N ASP A 100 -13.81 1.63 -8.59
CA ASP A 100 -14.53 0.66 -9.40
C ASP A 100 -13.86 -0.73 -9.39
N ARG A 101 -14.69 -1.79 -9.41
CA ARG A 101 -14.21 -3.19 -9.41
C ARG A 101 -13.40 -3.57 -10.66
N GLN A 102 -13.33 -2.71 -11.67
CA GLN A 102 -12.38 -2.86 -12.78
C GLN A 102 -10.95 -3.14 -12.30
N VAL A 103 -10.49 -2.54 -11.19
CA VAL A 103 -9.13 -2.83 -10.66
C VAL A 103 -8.92 -4.29 -10.23
N ASN A 104 -10.00 -5.07 -10.05
CA ASN A 104 -9.90 -6.50 -9.72
C ASN A 104 -9.27 -7.32 -10.87
N SER A 105 -9.35 -6.83 -12.10
CA SER A 105 -8.78 -7.49 -13.27
C SER A 105 -7.36 -7.01 -13.52
N SER A 106 -6.38 -7.89 -13.32
CA SER A 106 -4.97 -7.64 -13.65
C SER A 106 -4.71 -7.40 -15.14
N LYS A 107 -5.71 -7.64 -16.02
CA LYS A 107 -5.61 -7.37 -17.46
C LYS A 107 -5.86 -5.90 -17.80
N ASN A 108 -6.41 -5.11 -16.88
CA ASN A 108 -6.62 -3.69 -17.09
C ASN A 108 -5.28 -2.95 -17.14
N LYS A 109 -5.13 -2.06 -18.12
CA LYS A 109 -3.87 -1.37 -18.41
C LYS A 109 -3.65 -0.09 -17.60
N GLY A 110 -4.50 0.14 -16.59
CA GLY A 110 -4.54 1.40 -15.83
C GLY A 110 -5.32 2.49 -16.55
N GLY A 111 -5.39 3.65 -15.90
CA GLY A 111 -6.19 4.81 -16.31
C GLY A 111 -6.70 5.55 -15.07
N ASP A 112 -7.06 6.81 -15.23
CA ASP A 112 -7.52 7.66 -14.11
C ASP A 112 -8.81 7.10 -13.48
N GLU A 113 -9.62 6.39 -14.26
CA GLU A 113 -10.84 5.73 -13.80
C GLU A 113 -10.58 4.67 -12.71
N MET A 114 -9.38 4.07 -12.66
CA MET A 114 -9.03 3.05 -11.68
C MET A 114 -8.78 3.63 -10.28
N ILE A 115 -8.48 4.93 -10.21
CA ILE A 115 -8.25 5.68 -8.96
C ILE A 115 -9.34 6.72 -8.72
N THR A 116 -10.33 6.83 -9.61
CA THR A 116 -11.44 7.76 -9.45
C THR A 116 -12.41 7.22 -8.39
N PRO A 117 -12.82 8.02 -7.39
CA PRO A 117 -13.81 7.59 -6.42
C PRO A 117 -15.13 7.20 -7.09
N ILE A 118 -15.72 6.09 -6.68
CA ILE A 118 -17.09 5.77 -7.08
C ILE A 118 -18.10 6.49 -6.16
N ASP A 119 -19.21 6.93 -6.73
CA ASP A 119 -20.33 7.42 -5.94
C ASP A 119 -20.99 6.24 -5.20
N MET A 120 -20.85 6.22 -3.88
CA MET A 120 -21.41 5.16 -3.04
C MET A 120 -22.95 5.11 -3.07
N ARG A 121 -23.63 6.22 -3.39
CA ARG A 121 -25.10 6.23 -3.56
C ARG A 121 -25.52 5.43 -4.77
N THR A 122 -24.78 5.58 -5.87
CA THR A 122 -25.03 4.86 -7.12
C THR A 122 -24.59 3.40 -7.02
N ALA A 123 -23.47 3.13 -6.32
CA ALA A 123 -22.90 1.78 -6.22
C ALA A 123 -23.69 0.84 -5.28
N TYR A 124 -24.35 1.38 -4.25
CA TYR A 124 -25.07 0.57 -3.25
C TYR A 124 -26.55 0.93 -3.07
N GLY A 125 -27.09 1.86 -3.85
CA GLY A 125 -28.53 2.18 -3.86
C GLY A 125 -29.06 2.80 -2.56
N ILE A 126 -28.21 3.53 -1.83
CA ILE A 126 -28.53 4.27 -0.59
C ILE A 126 -28.64 5.77 -0.83
#